data_AF-A0AA97GBR2-F1
#
_entry.id   AF-A0AA97GBR2-F1
#
_cell.length_a   1.000
_cell.length_b   1.000
_cell.length_c   1.000
_cell.angle_alpha   90.00
_cell.angle_beta   90.00
_cell.angle_gamma   90.00
#
_symmetry.space_group_name_H-M   'P 1'
#
loop_
_entity.id
_entity.type
_entity.pdbx_description
1 polymer ?
#
loop_
_entity_poly.entity_id
_entity_poly.type
_entity_poly.pdbx_seq_one_letter_code
_entity_poly.pdbx_strand_id
1 'polypeptide(L)'
;MCPAGKAMWLSSRDVMVGDTPAYQFCGYLNHCRVCPSKAQCLCKPDQPSARSVVFRYKLGGYKKPDALQLMKDRIDSPAGKRIYSKRLAITEPPFGHVQETELTRFTL
;
A
#
# COMPACT_ATOMS: atom_id res chain seq x y z
N MET A 1 15.88 -16.94 -12.48
CA MET A 1 17.33 -16.99 -12.76
C MET A 1 18.01 -15.79 -12.12
N CYS A 2 19.26 -15.89 -11.67
CA CYS A 2 20.00 -14.73 -11.15
C CYS A 2 20.62 -13.90 -12.30
N PRO A 3 21.05 -12.65 -12.06
CA PRO A 3 21.69 -11.82 -13.10
C PRO A 3 22.96 -12.44 -13.72
N ALA A 4 23.65 -13.30 -12.98
CA ALA A 4 24.83 -14.04 -13.47
C ALA A 4 24.45 -15.35 -14.22
N GLY A 5 23.17 -15.55 -14.56
CA GLY A 5 22.70 -16.70 -15.34
C GLY A 5 22.61 -18.02 -14.57
N LYS A 6 22.78 -18.04 -13.24
CA LYS A 6 22.65 -19.25 -12.43
C LYS A 6 21.20 -19.50 -11.98
N ALA A 7 20.86 -20.78 -11.87
CA ALA A 7 19.56 -21.21 -11.37
C ALA A 7 19.36 -20.82 -9.90
N MET A 8 18.11 -20.59 -9.53
CA MET A 8 17.67 -20.32 -8.16
C MET A 8 16.51 -21.28 -7.87
N TRP A 9 16.41 -21.81 -6.66
CA TRP A 9 15.28 -22.65 -6.26
C TRP A 9 14.22 -21.83 -5.55
N LEU A 10 12.98 -22.31 -5.61
CA LEU A 10 11.87 -21.76 -4.85
C LEU A 10 12.03 -22.17 -3.38
N SER A 11 12.36 -21.21 -2.53
CA SER A 11 12.53 -21.44 -1.09
C SER A 11 11.20 -21.47 -0.36
N SER A 12 10.29 -20.58 -0.73
CA SER A 12 8.99 -20.42 -0.08
C SER A 12 7.95 -19.97 -1.10
N ARG A 13 6.78 -20.60 -1.10
CA ARG A 13 5.68 -20.26 -2.02
C ARG A 13 4.82 -19.08 -1.55
N ASP A 14 4.53 -19.04 -0.26
CA ASP A 14 3.58 -18.10 0.32
C ASP A 14 4.23 -17.27 1.43
N VAL A 15 5.19 -16.43 1.05
CA VAL A 15 5.78 -15.46 1.97
C VAL A 15 4.92 -14.20 1.95
N MET A 16 4.49 -13.74 3.11
CA MET A 16 3.84 -12.45 3.25
C MET A 16 4.90 -11.35 3.35
N VAL A 17 4.94 -10.45 2.36
CA VAL A 17 5.77 -9.24 2.42
C VAL A 17 4.86 -8.04 2.59
N GLY A 18 4.69 -7.62 3.84
CA GLY A 18 3.59 -6.75 4.23
C GLY A 18 2.25 -7.49 4.03
N ASP A 19 1.30 -6.84 3.35
CA ASP A 19 -0.01 -7.42 3.05
C ASP A 19 -0.09 -8.17 1.71
N THR A 20 1.04 -8.33 1.00
CA THR A 20 1.05 -8.96 -0.33
C THR A 20 1.74 -10.33 -0.26
N PRO A 21 1.10 -11.40 -0.77
CA PRO A 21 1.73 -12.69 -0.88
C PRO A 21 2.81 -12.69 -1.97
N ALA A 22 3.84 -13.50 -1.77
CA ALA A 22 5.01 -13.49 -2.63
C ALA A 22 5.72 -14.85 -2.68
N TYR A 23 6.34 -15.12 -3.83
CA TYR A 23 7.27 -16.22 -4.02
C TYR A 23 8.68 -15.78 -3.63
N GLN A 24 9.36 -16.57 -2.81
CA GLN A 24 10.76 -16.34 -2.48
C GLN A 24 11.64 -17.37 -3.18
N PHE A 25 12.62 -16.89 -3.95
CA PHE A 25 13.65 -17.71 -4.59
C PHE A 25 14.99 -17.47 -3.93
N CYS A 26 15.75 -18.53 -3.72
CA CYS A 26 17.09 -18.50 -3.15
C CYS A 26 18.11 -19.07 -4.15
N GLY A 27 19.28 -18.46 -4.23
CA GLY A 27 20.40 -18.93 -5.04
C GLY A 27 21.28 -19.91 -4.26
N TYR A 28 22.09 -20.71 -4.97
CA TYR A 28 22.99 -21.67 -4.32
C TYR A 28 24.21 -20.99 -3.73
N LEU A 29 24.50 -21.33 -2.48
CA LEU A 29 25.60 -20.74 -1.73
C LEU A 29 26.94 -20.93 -2.46
N ASN A 30 27.16 -22.12 -3.01
CA ASN A 30 28.36 -22.46 -3.78
C ASN A 30 28.54 -21.53 -4.99
N HIS A 31 27.45 -21.17 -5.67
CA HIS A 31 27.50 -20.24 -6.80
C HIS A 31 27.70 -18.79 -6.34
N CYS A 32 27.06 -18.36 -5.25
CA CYS A 32 27.20 -16.99 -4.74
C CYS A 32 28.59 -16.73 -4.14
N ARG A 33 29.26 -17.73 -3.56
CA ARG A 33 30.60 -17.59 -2.95
C ARG A 33 31.69 -17.27 -3.97
N VAL A 34 31.63 -17.89 -5.15
CA VAL A 34 32.62 -17.71 -6.23
C VAL A 34 32.20 -16.68 -7.28
N CYS A 35 31.09 -15.98 -7.06
CA CYS A 35 30.52 -15.06 -8.04
C CYS A 35 31.32 -13.73 -8.07
N PRO A 36 31.82 -13.28 -9.23
CA PRO A 36 32.57 -12.02 -9.32
C PRO A 36 31.71 -10.79 -9.02
N SER A 37 30.40 -10.84 -9.30
CA SER A 37 29.45 -9.75 -9.04
C SER A 37 28.81 -9.82 -7.64
N LYS A 38 29.40 -10.55 -6.68
CA LYS A 38 28.84 -10.74 -5.33
C LYS A 38 28.60 -9.41 -4.61
N ALA A 39 29.55 -8.47 -4.70
CA ALA A 39 29.47 -7.16 -4.06
C ALA A 39 28.33 -6.27 -4.60
N GLN A 40 27.94 -6.44 -5.86
CA GLN A 40 26.81 -5.70 -6.47
C GLN A 40 25.47 -6.40 -6.22
N CYS A 41 25.52 -7.72 -5.97
CA CYS A 41 24.35 -8.59 -5.91
C CYS A 41 23.78 -8.73 -4.49
N LEU A 42 24.64 -8.80 -3.48
CA LEU A 42 24.27 -8.96 -2.08
C LEU A 42 24.36 -7.60 -1.38
N CYS A 43 23.44 -7.32 -0.45
CA CYS A 43 23.52 -6.10 0.36
C CYS A 43 24.81 -6.06 1.21
N LYS A 44 25.28 -7.22 1.68
CA LYS A 44 26.56 -7.36 2.37
C LYS A 44 27.39 -8.42 1.64
N PRO A 45 28.62 -8.12 1.19
CA PRO A 45 29.44 -9.08 0.46
C PRO A 45 29.83 -10.28 1.33
N ASP A 46 29.98 -10.11 2.65
CA ASP A 46 30.47 -11.16 3.55
C ASP A 46 29.37 -11.93 4.28
N GLN A 47 28.10 -11.72 3.92
CA GLN A 47 27.02 -12.44 4.58
C GLN A 47 27.09 -13.96 4.31
N PRO A 48 26.72 -14.80 5.29
CA PRO A 48 26.79 -16.26 5.17
C PRO A 48 25.69 -16.82 4.26
N SER A 49 24.67 -16.04 3.95
CA SER A 49 23.53 -16.44 3.13
C SER A 49 23.75 -16.17 1.64
N ALA A 50 23.11 -16.99 0.82
CA ALA A 50 23.06 -16.76 -0.62
C ALA A 50 22.05 -15.65 -0.97
N ARG A 51 22.02 -15.24 -2.26
CA ARG A 51 21.06 -14.25 -2.75
C ARG A 51 19.63 -14.78 -2.60
N SER A 52 18.74 -14.00 -2.00
CA SER A 52 17.30 -14.20 -2.04
C SER A 52 16.63 -13.10 -2.87
N VAL A 53 15.59 -13.47 -3.61
CA VAL A 53 14.77 -12.54 -4.41
C VAL A 53 13.31 -12.89 -4.16
N VAL A 54 12.48 -11.86 -3.98
CA VAL A 54 11.06 -12.01 -3.69
C VAL A 54 10.23 -11.42 -4.82
N PHE A 55 9.33 -12.22 -5.40
CA PHE A 55 8.37 -11.79 -6.41
C PHE A 55 6.98 -11.73 -5.79
N ARG A 56 6.47 -10.51 -5.60
CA ARG A 56 5.10 -10.28 -5.11
C ARG A 56 4.10 -10.62 -6.20
N TYR A 57 3.04 -11.32 -5.84
CA TYR A 57 1.92 -11.57 -6.73
C TYR A 57 0.64 -11.00 -6.12
N LYS A 58 -0.23 -10.45 -6.97
CA LYS A 58 -1.54 -9.98 -6.52
C LYS A 58 -2.44 -11.20 -6.41
N LEU A 59 -2.90 -11.52 -5.20
CA LEU A 59 -4.07 -12.38 -5.05
C LEU A 59 -5.26 -11.60 -5.62
N GLY A 60 -5.69 -11.93 -6.84
CA GLY A 60 -6.94 -11.41 -7.37
C GLY A 60 -8.07 -11.87 -6.47
N GLY A 61 -8.66 -10.96 -5.68
CA GLY A 61 -9.92 -11.26 -4.99
C GLY A 61 -10.13 -10.67 -3.61
N TYR A 62 -9.10 -10.33 -2.84
CA TYR A 62 -9.31 -9.82 -1.48
C TYR A 62 -8.48 -8.58 -1.18
N LYS A 63 -8.84 -7.48 -1.84
CA LYS A 63 -8.60 -6.19 -1.20
C LYS A 63 -9.61 -6.07 -0.07
N LYS A 64 -9.14 -5.87 1.17
CA LYS A 64 -10.02 -5.35 2.22
C LYS A 64 -10.73 -4.12 1.64
N PRO A 65 -12.06 -4.00 1.81
CA PRO A 65 -12.77 -2.86 1.27
C PRO A 65 -12.13 -1.60 1.85
N ASP A 66 -11.73 -0.68 0.96
CA ASP A 66 -11.12 0.57 1.38
C ASP A 66 -12.10 1.30 2.28
N ALA A 67 -11.69 1.58 3.53
CA ALA A 67 -12.58 2.20 4.51
C ALA A 67 -13.12 3.54 4.00
N LEU A 68 -12.32 4.27 3.22
CA LEU A 68 -12.73 5.50 2.57
C LEU A 68 -13.80 5.25 1.50
N GLN A 69 -13.66 4.18 0.72
CA GLN A 69 -14.68 3.79 -0.26
C GLN A 69 -15.98 3.37 0.42
N LEU A 70 -15.91 2.61 1.52
CA LEU A 70 -17.10 2.25 2.31
C LEU A 70 -17.81 3.49 2.88
N MET A 71 -17.05 4.47 3.37
CA MET A 71 -17.61 5.73 3.85
C MET A 71 -18.29 6.51 2.72
N LYS A 72 -17.64 6.59 1.54
CA LYS A 72 -18.22 7.23 0.34
C LYS A 72 -19.52 6.56 -0.05
N ASP A 73 -19.53 5.24 -0.23
CA ASP A 73 -20.71 4.49 -0.64
C ASP A 73 -21.88 4.69 0.34
N ARG A 74 -21.58 4.74 1.65
CA ARG A 74 -22.58 5.02 2.69
C ARG A 74 -23.16 6.43 2.59
N ILE A 75 -22.33 7.44 2.38
CA ILE A 75 -22.76 8.85 2.24
C ILE A 75 -23.55 9.04 0.95
N ASP A 76 -23.08 8.44 -0.16
CA ASP A 76 -23.66 8.60 -1.49
C ASP A 76 -24.95 7.79 -1.70
N SER A 77 -25.27 6.87 -0.80
CA SER A 77 -26.55 6.16 -0.79
C SER A 77 -27.75 7.13 -0.71
N PRO A 78 -28.93 6.79 -1.27
CA PRO A 78 -30.12 7.67 -1.20
C PRO A 78 -30.50 8.06 0.23
N ALA A 79 -30.38 7.12 1.18
CA ALA A 79 -30.62 7.39 2.60
C ALA A 79 -29.53 8.30 3.21
N GLY A 80 -28.26 8.04 2.87
CA GLY A 80 -27.12 8.86 3.30
C GLY A 80 -27.26 10.31 2.85
N LYS A 81 -27.56 10.55 1.57
CA LYS A 81 -27.79 11.88 1.00
C LYS A 81 -28.93 12.61 1.72
N ARG A 82 -30.04 11.94 2.00
CA ARG A 82 -31.19 12.55 2.72
C ARG A 82 -30.84 12.95 4.16
N ILE A 83 -30.09 12.11 4.88
CA ILE A 83 -29.66 12.41 6.25
C ILE A 83 -28.64 13.55 6.24
N TYR A 84 -27.69 13.51 5.31
CA TYR A 84 -26.62 14.51 5.19
C TYR A 84 -27.17 15.89 4.81
N SER A 85 -28.07 15.97 3.83
CA SER A 85 -28.72 17.23 3.43
C SER A 85 -29.56 17.82 4.57
N LYS A 86 -30.29 16.99 5.32
CA LYS A 86 -31.04 17.43 6.50
C LYS A 86 -30.11 18.01 7.58
N ARG A 87 -28.95 17.39 7.82
CA ARG A 87 -27.98 17.91 8.80
C ARG A 87 -27.39 19.25 8.37
N LEU A 88 -27.01 19.38 7.11
CA LEU A 88 -26.53 20.65 6.54
C LEU A 88 -27.58 21.76 6.64
N ALA A 89 -28.86 21.44 6.46
CA ALA A 89 -29.95 22.42 6.57
C ALA A 89 -30.28 22.82 8.02
N ILE A 90 -30.03 21.96 8.99
CA ILE A 90 -30.31 22.23 10.42
C ILE A 90 -29.16 22.98 11.09
N THR A 91 -27.92 22.70 10.68
CA THR A 91 -26.78 23.45 11.18
C THR A 91 -26.92 24.88 10.72
N GLU A 92 -27.08 25.80 11.67
CA GLU A 92 -26.93 27.21 11.39
C GLU A 92 -25.60 27.37 10.65
N PRO A 93 -25.59 28.05 9.49
CA PRO A 93 -24.34 28.33 8.81
C PRO A 93 -23.40 28.96 9.85
N PRO A 94 -22.12 28.58 9.92
CA PRO A 94 -21.17 29.20 10.85
C PRO A 94 -21.03 30.72 10.63
N PHE A 95 -21.69 31.24 9.58
CA PHE A 95 -21.78 32.64 9.21
C PHE A 95 -23.03 33.37 9.74
N GLY A 96 -23.98 32.70 10.39
CA GLY A 96 -25.17 33.36 10.97
C GLY A 96 -24.78 34.46 11.95
N HIS A 97 -23.90 34.12 12.90
CA HIS A 97 -23.35 35.06 13.87
C HIS A 97 -22.33 36.07 13.27
N VAL A 98 -21.71 35.75 12.13
CA VAL A 98 -20.71 36.62 11.47
C VAL A 98 -21.38 37.84 10.82
N GLN A 99 -22.63 37.70 10.37
CA GLN A 99 -23.42 38.84 9.87
C GLN A 99 -23.88 39.77 11.00
N GLU A 100 -24.22 39.23 12.17
CA GLU A 100 -24.56 40.02 13.36
C GLU A 100 -23.36 40.81 13.91
N THR A 101 -22.14 40.37 13.64
CA THR A 101 -20.88 41.04 14.02
C THR A 101 -20.29 41.93 12.92
N GLU A 102 -21.10 42.31 11.91
CA GLU A 102 -20.77 43.25 10.81
C GLU A 102 -19.59 42.87 9.88
N LEU A 103 -19.08 41.64 9.97
CA LEU A 103 -18.05 41.14 9.05
C LEU A 103 -18.69 40.68 7.72
N THR A 104 -19.12 41.65 6.92
CA THR A 104 -19.90 41.44 5.68
C THR A 104 -19.07 41.21 4.41
N ARG A 105 -17.74 41.23 4.51
CA ARG A 105 -16.84 41.11 3.36
C ARG A 105 -15.74 40.08 3.61
N PHE A 106 -15.75 39.01 2.81
CA PHE A 106 -14.59 38.13 2.69
C PHE A 106 -13.55 38.82 1.80
N THR A 107 -12.38 39.14 2.35
CA THR A 107 -11.22 39.49 1.54
C THR A 107 -10.57 38.19 1.07
N LEU A 108 -10.60 37.97 -0.24
CA LEU A 108 -9.84 36.93 -0.94
C LEU A 108 -8.34 37.23 -0.91
#